data_AF-A0A850WJU7-F1
#
_entry.id   AF-A0A850WJU7-F1
#
_cell.length_a   1.000
_cell.length_b   1.000
_cell.length_c   1.000
_cell.angle_alpha   90.00
_cell.angle_beta   90.00
_cell.angle_gamma   90.00
#
_symmetry.space_group_name_H-M   'P 1'
#
loop_
_entity.id
_entity.type
_entity.pdbx_description
1 polymer ?
#
loop_
_entity_poly.entity_id
_entity_poly.type
_entity_poly.pdbx_seq_one_letter_code
_entity_poly.pdbx_strand_id
1 'polypeptide(L)'
;LLLAQVTLGVIGYTQRDSVAAAAAASAQELIRGYPTLGAPGDPHESWDALQQQLGCCGWTGPQDWEPPGTVACSCLRAPNSTQGRPTALPHGRCPT
;
A
#
# COMPACT_ATOMS: atom_id res chain seq x y z
N LEU A 1 28.94 13.86 -0.50
CA LEU A 1 28.01 12.90 0.14
C LEU A 1 27.39 13.47 1.41
N LEU A 2 28.18 13.88 2.41
CA LEU A 2 27.65 14.49 3.65
C LEU A 2 26.74 15.69 3.40
N LEU A 3 27.15 16.62 2.52
CA LEU A 3 26.31 17.77 2.17
C LEU A 3 24.96 17.35 1.58
N ALA A 4 24.91 16.32 0.74
CA ALA A 4 23.66 15.83 0.16
C ALA A 4 22.75 15.22 1.24
N GLN A 5 23.29 14.43 2.17
CA GLN A 5 22.52 13.83 3.26
C GLN A 5 21.96 14.89 4.23
N VAL A 6 22.77 15.89 4.59
CA VAL A 6 22.32 17.02 5.42
C VAL A 6 21.23 17.80 4.71
N THR A 7 21.42 18.13 3.43
CA THR A 7 20.40 18.81 2.61
C THR A 7 19.10 18.00 2.53
N LEU A 8 19.19 16.69 2.27
CA LEU A 8 18.01 15.81 2.26
C LEU A 8 17.31 15.77 3.62
N GLY A 9 18.06 15.74 4.73
CA GLY A 9 17.48 15.79 6.08
C GLY A 9 16.75 17.11 6.35
N VAL A 10 17.35 18.25 5.99
CA VAL A 10 16.73 19.58 6.15
C VAL A 10 15.49 19.72 5.28
N ILE A 11 15.55 19.30 4.01
CA ILE A 11 14.40 19.30 3.10
C ILE A 11 13.30 18.38 3.63
N GLY A 12 13.65 17.16 4.03
CA GLY A 12 12.71 16.19 4.56
C GLY A 12 11.99 16.70 5.81
N TYR A 13 12.67 17.44 6.68
CA TYR A 13 12.05 18.06 7.85
C TYR A 13 11.18 19.26 7.48
N THR A 14 11.70 20.19 6.68
CA THR A 14 11.02 21.46 6.37
C THR A 14 9.84 21.30 5.41
N GLN A 15 9.90 20.31 4.51
CA GLN A 15 8.87 20.04 3.51
C GLN A 15 8.08 18.75 3.78
N ARG A 16 8.12 18.23 5.02
CA ARG A 16 7.48 16.96 5.40
C ARG A 16 6.01 16.88 4.99
N ASP A 17 5.27 17.99 5.12
CA ASP A 17 3.83 18.03 4.83
C ASP A 17 3.57 17.98 3.32
N SER A 18 4.39 18.68 2.53
CA SER A 18 4.35 18.61 1.06
C SER A 18 4.71 17.22 0.55
N VAL A 19 5.72 16.59 1.13
CA VAL A 19 6.12 15.21 0.79
C VAL A 19 5.02 14.22 1.16
N ALA A 20 4.42 14.36 2.35
CA ALA A 20 3.30 13.53 2.78
C ALA A 20 2.08 13.69 1.86
N ALA A 21 1.77 14.91 1.43
CA ALA A 21 0.68 15.18 0.49
C ALA A 21 0.93 14.55 -0.90
N ALA A 22 2.17 14.64 -1.42
CA ALA A 22 2.54 14.00 -2.68
C ALA A 22 2.48 12.47 -2.61
N ALA A 23 2.90 11.89 -1.47
CA ALA A 23 2.79 10.46 -1.21
C ALA A 23 1.32 10.03 -1.13
N ALA A 24 0.48 10.79 -0.44
CA ALA A 24 -0.96 10.55 -0.34
C ALA A 24 -1.63 10.57 -1.72
N ALA A 25 -1.32 11.56 -2.56
CA ALA A 25 -1.85 11.64 -3.92
C ALA A 25 -1.43 10.42 -4.77
N SER A 26 -0.17 10.00 -4.67
CA SER A 26 0.35 8.82 -5.35
C SER A 26 -0.35 7.53 -4.89
N ALA A 27 -0.55 7.38 -3.58
CA ALA A 27 -1.26 6.25 -3.00
C ALA A 27 -2.73 6.19 -3.47
N GLN A 28 -3.42 7.33 -3.49
CA GLN A 28 -4.80 7.41 -3.97
C GLN A 28 -4.92 7.01 -5.44
N GLU A 29 -3.98 7.45 -6.29
CA GLU A 29 -3.96 7.07 -7.70
C GLU A 29 -3.73 5.56 -7.87
N LEU A 30 -2.80 4.98 -7.10
CA LEU A 30 -2.57 3.54 -7.07
C LEU A 30 -3.80 2.75 -6.65
N ILE A 31 -4.54 3.20 -5.62
CA ILE A 31 -5.76 2.54 -5.14
C ILE A 31 -6.87 2.61 -6.20
N ARG A 32 -7.04 3.76 -6.86
CA ARG A 32 -8.05 3.93 -7.92
C ARG A 32 -7.79 3.04 -9.13
N GLY A 33 -6.53 2.93 -9.54
CA GLY A 33 -6.12 2.06 -10.65
C GLY A 33 -6.04 0.57 -10.28
N TYR A 34 -6.21 0.23 -8.99
CA TYR A 34 -5.94 -1.12 -8.49
C TYR A 34 -6.89 -2.17 -9.11
N PRO A 35 -6.35 -3.23 -9.74
CA PRO A 35 -7.14 -4.16 -10.54
C PRO A 35 -8.07 -5.03 -9.69
N THR A 36 -9.21 -5.42 -10.26
CA THR A 36 -10.14 -6.36 -9.62
C THR A 36 -9.52 -7.75 -9.50
N LEU A 37 -8.78 -8.19 -10.51
CA LEU A 37 -8.01 -9.43 -10.52
C LEU A 37 -6.57 -9.08 -10.89
N GLY A 38 -5.64 -9.26 -9.96
CA GLY A 38 -4.23 -8.97 -10.20
C GLY A 38 -3.50 -10.17 -10.80
N ALA A 39 -2.62 -9.93 -11.76
CA ALA A 39 -1.65 -10.92 -12.22
C ALA A 39 -0.35 -10.80 -11.41
N PRO A 40 0.44 -11.88 -11.24
CA PRO A 40 1.78 -11.77 -10.66
C PRO A 40 2.67 -10.82 -11.47
N GLY A 41 3.50 -10.02 -10.79
CA GLY A 41 4.36 -9.02 -11.42
C GLY A 41 3.65 -7.73 -11.87
N ASP A 42 2.40 -7.55 -11.45
CA ASP A 42 1.63 -6.34 -11.69
C ASP A 42 2.19 -5.13 -10.89
N PRO A 43 2.11 -3.88 -11.40
CA PRO A 43 2.62 -2.70 -10.71
C PRO A 43 2.10 -2.52 -9.28
N HIS A 44 0.94 -3.10 -8.97
CA HIS A 44 0.31 -3.00 -7.67
C HIS A 44 0.85 -4.02 -6.64
N GLU A 45 1.75 -4.94 -7.00
CA GLU A 45 2.44 -5.84 -6.05
C GLU A 45 3.20 -5.07 -4.97
N SER A 46 3.80 -3.94 -5.34
CA SER A 46 4.50 -3.08 -4.36
C SER A 46 3.53 -2.49 -3.33
N TRP A 47 2.29 -2.22 -3.73
CA TRP A 47 1.24 -1.74 -2.83
C TRP A 47 0.76 -2.86 -1.90
N ASP A 48 0.66 -4.09 -2.40
CA ASP A 48 0.36 -5.27 -1.57
C ASP A 48 1.42 -5.51 -0.50
N ALA A 49 2.70 -5.41 -0.91
CA ALA A 49 3.82 -5.57 0.00
C ALA A 49 3.82 -4.50 1.10
N LEU A 50 3.56 -3.22 0.76
CA LEU A 50 3.46 -2.13 1.73
C LEU A 50 2.36 -2.39 2.77
N GLN A 51 1.17 -2.79 2.32
CA GLN A 51 0.03 -3.06 3.21
C GLN A 51 0.33 -4.21 4.19
N GLN A 52 0.95 -5.28 3.70
CA GLN A 52 1.35 -6.41 4.55
C GLN A 52 2.48 -6.04 5.52
N GLN A 53 3.51 -5.32 5.05
CA GLN A 53 4.67 -4.95 5.86
C GLN A 53 4.30 -3.97 6.98
N LEU A 54 3.41 -3.01 6.68
CA LEU A 54 2.98 -1.99 7.63
C LEU A 54 1.74 -2.41 8.44
N GLY A 55 1.09 -3.52 8.07
CA GLY A 55 -0.15 -3.97 8.70
C GLY A 55 -1.30 -2.97 8.52
N CYS A 56 -1.32 -2.26 7.38
CA CYS A 56 -2.34 -1.27 7.04
C CYS A 56 -3.23 -1.75 5.89
N CYS A 57 -4.29 -0.98 5.61
CA CYS A 57 -5.16 -1.20 4.47
C CYS A 57 -5.59 0.15 3.92
N GLY A 58 -5.24 0.47 2.67
CA GLY A 58 -5.40 1.82 2.13
C GLY A 58 -4.35 2.81 2.65
N TRP A 59 -4.55 4.10 2.35
CA TRP A 59 -3.69 5.20 2.80
C TRP A 59 -4.12 5.72 4.17
N THR A 60 -5.38 6.15 4.30
CA THR A 60 -6.03 6.53 5.56
C THR A 60 -6.77 5.36 6.21
N GLY A 61 -7.18 4.37 5.41
CA GLY A 61 -7.86 3.17 5.91
C GLY A 61 -8.64 2.42 4.82
N PRO A 62 -9.34 1.34 5.19
CA PRO A 62 -10.14 0.52 4.25
C PRO A 62 -11.19 1.32 3.47
N GLN A 63 -11.63 2.47 4.01
CA GLN A 63 -12.56 3.39 3.34
C GLN A 63 -12.01 4.06 2.07
N ASP A 64 -10.70 4.00 1.83
CA ASP A 64 -10.11 4.55 0.60
C ASP A 64 -10.44 3.69 -0.64
N TRP A 65 -10.94 2.47 -0.42
CA TRP A 65 -11.27 1.52 -1.48
C TRP A 65 -12.71 1.68 -1.97
N GLU A 66 -12.85 1.85 -3.29
CA GLU A 66 -14.13 2.06 -3.97
C GLU A 66 -14.30 1.04 -5.11
N PRO A 67 -15.42 0.30 -5.22
CA PRO A 67 -16.63 0.45 -4.42
C PRO A 67 -16.48 -0.11 -2.99
N PRO A 68 -17.29 0.39 -2.03
CA PRO A 68 -17.31 -0.12 -0.67
C PRO A 68 -17.61 -1.62 -0.65
N GLY A 69 -17.01 -2.33 0.30
CA GLY A 69 -17.13 -3.78 0.42
C GLY A 69 -16.06 -4.57 -0.34
N THR A 70 -15.12 -3.90 -1.01
CA THR A 70 -13.93 -4.53 -1.62
C THR A 70 -12.66 -3.79 -1.21
N VAL A 71 -11.59 -4.53 -0.94
CA VAL A 71 -10.24 -3.99 -0.63
C VAL A 71 -9.19 -4.83 -1.36
N ALA A 72 -7.93 -4.39 -1.42
CA ALA A 72 -6.87 -5.30 -1.83
C ALA A 72 -6.85 -6.55 -0.93
N CYS A 73 -6.69 -7.72 -1.52
CA CYS A 73 -6.59 -8.97 -0.77
C CYS A 73 -5.43 -8.97 0.23
N SER A 74 -4.40 -8.15 0.00
CA SER A 74 -3.29 -7.91 0.93
C SER A 74 -3.70 -7.25 2.25
N CYS A 75 -4.86 -6.57 2.30
CA CYS A 75 -5.47 -6.07 3.54
C CYS A 75 -6.01 -7.18 4.44
N LEU A 76 -6.38 -8.33 3.86
CA LEU A 76 -6.94 -9.43 4.63
C LEU A 76 -5.82 -10.08 5.42
N ARG A 77 -5.97 -10.11 6.75
CA ARG A 77 -5.10 -10.92 7.59
C ARG A 77 -5.26 -12.37 7.15
N ALA A 78 -4.15 -13.04 6.81
CA ALA A 78 -4.17 -14.47 6.54
C ALA A 78 -4.96 -15.15 7.68
N PRO A 79 -6.11 -15.80 7.40
CA PRO A 79 -6.90 -16.42 8.44
C PRO A 79 -6.01 -17.50 9.07
N ASN A 80 -5.90 -17.42 10.40
CA ASN A 80 -5.26 -18.39 11.31
C ASN A 80 -4.84 -19.69 10.60
N SER A 81 -3.63 -19.70 10.04
CA SER A 81 -3.17 -20.82 9.26
C SER A 81 -2.36 -21.73 10.17
N THR A 82 -2.98 -22.83 10.58
CA THR A 82 -2.26 -24.03 11.04
C THR A 82 -1.44 -24.67 9.91
N GLN A 83 -1.47 -24.10 8.70
CA GLN A 83 -0.52 -24.32 7.62
C GLN A 83 0.48 -23.14 7.59
N GLY A 84 1.77 -23.37 7.33
CA GLY A 84 2.76 -22.29 7.21
C GLY A 84 2.32 -21.13 6.31
N ARG A 85 2.91 -19.93 6.53
CA ARG A 85 2.65 -18.67 5.77
C ARG A 85 2.09 -18.95 4.36
N PRO A 86 0.87 -18.51 4.01
CA PRO A 86 0.38 -18.69 2.65
C PRO A 86 1.41 -18.10 1.69
N THR A 87 1.84 -18.92 0.73
CA THR A 87 3.00 -18.64 -0.14
C THR A 87 2.77 -17.42 -1.04
N ALA A 88 1.51 -17.04 -1.27
CA ALA A 88 1.10 -15.76 -1.83
C ALA A 88 -0.37 -15.52 -1.45
N LEU A 89 -0.71 -14.29 -1.03
CA LEU A 89 -2.11 -13.83 -1.00
C LEU A 89 -2.55 -13.62 -2.47
N PRO A 90 -3.82 -13.90 -2.83
CA PRO A 90 -4.29 -13.61 -4.18
C PRO A 90 -4.11 -12.12 -4.49
N HIS A 91 -3.64 -11.78 -5.69
CA HIS A 91 -3.55 -10.38 -6.12
C HIS A 91 -4.90 -9.87 -6.59
N GLY A 92 -5.14 -8.57 -6.44
CA GLY A 92 -6.41 -7.97 -6.83
C GLY A 92 -7.31 -7.71 -5.62
N ARG A 93 -8.60 -7.54 -5.89
CA ARG A 93 -9.58 -7.11 -4.90
C ARG A 93 -10.30 -8.31 -4.31
N CYS A 94 -10.44 -8.28 -2.99
CA CYS A 94 -11.20 -9.23 -2.21
C CYS A 94 -12.37 -8.53 -1.51
N PRO A 95 -13.47 -9.25 -1.25
CA PRO A 95 -14.54 -8.73 -0.40
C PRO A 95 -14.04 -8.56 1.05
N THR A 96 -14.51 -7.50 1.71
CA THR A 96 -14.28 -7.24 3.15
C THR A 96 -15.32 -7.89 4.04
#